data_AF-A0A932UCB3-F1
#
_entry.id   AF-A0A932UCB3-F1
#
_cell.length_a   1.000
_cell.length_b   1.000
_cell.length_c   1.000
_cell.angle_alpha   90.00
_cell.angle_beta   90.00
_cell.angle_gamma   90.00
#
_symmetry.space_group_name_H-M   'P 1'
#
loop_
_entity.id
_entity.type
_entity.pdbx_description
1 polymer ?
#
loop_
_entity_poly.entity_id
_entity_poly.type
_entity_poly.pdbx_seq_one_letter_code
_entity_poly.pdbx_strand_id
1 'polypeptide(L)'
;MAGKLHSLDELEKVIGGKEQLGYSPGEVRRAYDESISVVEYLVEKHGIEKFWAYATDYAESRSLPESTQKVLGVSYVQLNQDWQSWVQKKYGRG
;
A
#
# COMPACT_ATOMS: atom_id res chain seq x y z
N MET A 1 -17.18 -11.39 8.19
CA MET A 1 -17.35 -11.34 6.72
C MET A 1 -15.96 -11.52 6.11
N ALA A 2 -15.73 -12.61 5.38
CA ALA A 2 -14.48 -12.75 4.62
C ALA A 2 -14.58 -11.88 3.37
N GLY A 3 -13.64 -10.95 3.19
CA GLY A 3 -13.57 -10.12 2.00
C GLY A 3 -13.37 -10.98 0.75
N LYS A 4 -14.09 -10.70 -0.33
CA LYS A 4 -13.85 -11.34 -1.62
C LYS A 4 -12.64 -10.68 -2.27
N LEU A 5 -11.70 -11.47 -2.77
CA LEU A 5 -10.62 -10.98 -3.61
C LEU A 5 -11.24 -10.47 -4.92
N HIS A 6 -11.16 -9.17 -5.14
CA HIS A 6 -11.58 -8.53 -6.38
C HIS A 6 -10.35 -8.18 -7.20
N SER A 7 -10.41 -8.44 -8.51
CA SER A 7 -9.44 -7.85 -9.44
C SER A 7 -9.66 -6.35 -9.54
N LEU A 8 -8.63 -5.60 -9.98
CA LEU A 8 -8.75 -4.14 -10.20
C LEU A 8 -9.92 -3.81 -11.16
N ASP A 9 -10.15 -4.65 -12.18
CA ASP A 9 -11.24 -4.50 -13.14
C ASP A 9 -12.63 -4.78 -12.53
N GLU A 10 -12.73 -5.69 -11.55
CA GLU A 10 -13.96 -5.90 -10.78
C GLU A 10 -14.21 -4.76 -9.80
N LEU A 11 -13.15 -4.11 -9.33
CA LEU A 11 -13.21 -3.03 -8.36
C LEU A 11 -14.01 -1.84 -8.91
N GLU A 12 -13.74 -1.42 -10.16
CA GLU A 12 -14.47 -0.32 -10.82
C GLU A 12 -15.97 -0.59 -10.88
N LYS A 13 -16.38 -1.85 -11.10
CA LYS A 13 -17.78 -2.26 -11.12
C LYS A 13 -18.42 -2.23 -9.73
N VAL A 14 -17.66 -2.62 -8.70
CA VAL A 14 -18.13 -2.61 -7.29
C VAL A 14 -18.20 -1.18 -6.73
N ILE A 15 -17.28 -0.30 -7.12
CA ILE A 15 -17.19 1.08 -6.66
C ILE A 15 -18.17 1.98 -7.41
N GLY A 16 -18.33 1.79 -8.73
CA GLY A 16 -19.31 2.52 -9.54
C GLY A 16 -20.76 2.30 -9.09
N GLY A 17 -21.03 1.25 -8.30
CA GLY A 17 -22.34 0.98 -7.69
C GLY A 17 -22.55 1.58 -6.29
N LYS A 18 -21.55 2.25 -5.69
CA LYS A 18 -21.63 2.79 -4.32
C LYS A 18 -21.23 4.26 -4.24
N GLU A 19 -22.17 5.15 -4.58
CA GLU A 19 -22.09 6.62 -4.41
C GLU A 19 -21.90 7.10 -2.96
N GLN A 20 -21.82 6.22 -1.96
CA GLN A 20 -21.97 6.57 -0.54
C GLN A 20 -20.67 6.91 0.21
N LEU A 21 -19.49 6.84 -0.41
CA LEU A 21 -18.21 7.04 0.29
C LEU A 21 -17.55 8.41 0.03
N GLY A 22 -18.10 9.24 -0.86
CA GLY A 22 -17.54 10.56 -1.17
C GLY A 22 -16.23 10.55 -1.97
N TYR A 23 -15.75 9.37 -2.40
CA TYR A 23 -14.60 9.19 -3.27
C TYR A 23 -15.05 8.80 -4.68
N SER A 24 -14.41 9.37 -5.69
CA SER A 24 -14.59 8.99 -7.09
C SER A 24 -13.99 7.61 -7.37
N PRO A 25 -14.49 6.88 -8.38
CA PRO A 25 -13.90 5.61 -8.80
C PRO A 25 -12.39 5.72 -9.11
N GLY A 26 -11.95 6.85 -9.67
CA GLY A 26 -10.53 7.11 -9.95
C GLY A 26 -9.67 7.25 -8.69
N GLU A 27 -10.18 7.87 -7.62
CA GLU A 27 -9.47 7.96 -6.34
C GLU A 27 -9.33 6.60 -5.68
N VAL A 28 -10.40 5.79 -5.71
CA VAL A 28 -10.32 4.43 -5.15
C VAL A 28 -9.36 3.57 -5.95
N ARG A 29 -9.41 3.61 -7.29
CA ARG A 29 -8.44 2.91 -8.13
C ARG A 29 -7.01 3.32 -7.82
N ARG A 30 -6.76 4.63 -7.67
CA ARG A 30 -5.44 5.14 -7.31
C ARG A 30 -4.98 4.61 -5.95
N ALA A 31 -5.83 4.59 -4.93
CA ALA A 31 -5.48 4.06 -3.62
C ALA A 31 -5.10 2.57 -3.66
N TYR A 32 -5.76 1.78 -4.50
CA TYR A 32 -5.40 0.38 -4.73
C TYR A 32 -4.07 0.25 -5.47
N ASP A 33 -3.86 1.02 -6.53
CA ASP A 33 -2.60 1.04 -7.28
C ASP A 33 -1.42 1.45 -6.38
N GLU A 34 -1.62 2.43 -5.50
CA GLU A 34 -0.64 2.85 -4.49
C GLU A 34 -0.37 1.72 -3.49
N SER A 35 -1.42 1.08 -2.95
CA SER A 35 -1.29 -0.04 -2.01
C SER A 35 -0.50 -1.21 -2.60
N ILE A 36 -0.80 -1.58 -3.85
CA ILE A 36 -0.06 -2.62 -4.58
C ILE A 36 1.40 -2.21 -4.71
N SER A 37 1.67 -0.97 -5.12
CA SER A 37 3.04 -0.48 -5.33
C SER A 37 3.86 -0.46 -4.03
N VAL A 38 3.24 -0.16 -2.87
CA VAL A 38 3.92 -0.20 -1.57
C VAL A 38 4.31 -1.63 -1.22
N VAL A 39 3.41 -2.60 -1.41
CA VAL A 39 3.71 -4.03 -1.16
C VAL A 39 4.84 -4.49 -2.05
N GLU A 40 4.77 -4.21 -3.36
CA GLU A 40 5.83 -4.57 -4.29
C GLU A 40 7.18 -3.94 -3.93
N TYR A 41 7.19 -2.64 -3.60
CA TYR A 41 8.40 -1.95 -3.18
C TYR A 41 9.00 -2.58 -1.92
N LEU A 42 8.18 -2.87 -0.90
CA LEU A 42 8.65 -3.51 0.33
C LEU A 42 9.22 -4.91 0.05
N VAL A 43 8.57 -5.70 -0.80
CA VAL A 43 9.03 -7.04 -1.15
C VAL A 43 10.32 -6.99 -1.98
N GLU A 44 10.41 -6.08 -2.96
CA GLU A 44 11.59 -5.93 -3.83
C GLU A 44 12.81 -5.42 -3.05
N LYS A 45 12.63 -4.45 -2.14
CA LYS A 45 13.73 -3.82 -1.41
C LYS A 45 14.13 -4.56 -0.13
N HIS A 46 13.16 -5.13 0.59
CA HIS A 46 13.37 -5.69 1.93
C HIS A 46 13.11 -7.20 2.00
N GLY A 47 12.53 -7.79 0.96
CA GLY A 47 12.13 -9.20 0.94
C GLY A 47 10.75 -9.45 1.54
N ILE A 48 10.11 -10.54 1.12
CA ILE A 48 8.76 -10.95 1.56
C ILE A 48 8.69 -11.18 3.09
N GLU A 49 9.76 -11.68 3.70
CA GLU A 49 9.81 -11.93 5.15
C GLU A 49 9.69 -10.63 5.96
N LYS A 50 10.41 -9.58 5.56
CA LYS A 50 10.31 -8.27 6.21
C LYS A 50 8.96 -7.60 5.98
N PHE A 51 8.34 -7.80 4.82
CA PHE A 51 6.97 -7.34 4.58
C PHE A 51 5.99 -7.95 5.60
N TRP A 52 6.04 -9.27 5.81
CA TRP A 52 5.16 -9.93 6.78
C TRP A 52 5.45 -9.51 8.23
N ALA A 53 6.72 -9.35 8.59
CA ALA A 53 7.11 -8.84 9.91
C ALA A 53 6.56 -7.41 10.13
N TYR A 54 6.65 -6.55 9.10
CA TYR A 54 6.13 -5.19 9.15
C TYR A 54 4.61 -5.15 9.31
N ALA A 55 3.88 -5.95 8.51
CA ALA A 55 2.43 -6.04 8.59
C ALA A 55 1.95 -6.58 9.94
N THR A 56 2.66 -7.57 10.49
CA THR A 56 2.37 -8.15 11.82
C THR A 56 2.59 -7.13 12.92
N ASP A 57 3.73 -6.45 12.92
CA ASP A 57 4.05 -5.44 13.92
C ASP A 57 3.07 -4.25 13.87
N TYR A 58 2.69 -3.79 12.68
CA TYR A 58 1.67 -2.74 12.54
C TYR A 58 0.29 -3.17 13.06
N ALA A 59 -0.09 -4.43 12.87
CA ALA A 59 -1.37 -4.94 13.38
C ALA A 59 -1.46 -4.85 14.92
N GLU A 60 -0.32 -4.96 15.60
CA GLU A 60 -0.18 -4.82 17.06
C GLU A 60 0.00 -3.35 17.49
N SER A 61 0.96 -2.64 16.91
CA SER A 61 1.36 -1.28 17.32
C SER A 61 0.37 -0.20 16.87
N ARG A 62 -0.30 -0.41 15.73
CA ARG A 62 -1.08 0.60 15.01
C ARG A 62 -0.30 1.88 14.68
N SER A 63 1.03 1.80 14.63
CA SER A 63 1.92 2.93 14.41
C SER A 63 2.87 2.67 13.24
N LEU A 64 2.57 3.26 12.08
CA LEU A 64 3.45 3.15 10.90
C LEU A 64 4.88 3.65 11.19
N PRO A 65 5.10 4.79 11.89
CA PRO A 65 6.45 5.24 12.21
C PRO A 65 7.23 4.25 13.08
N GLU A 66 6.60 3.70 14.12
CA GLU A 66 7.26 2.74 15.02
C GLU A 66 7.57 1.43 14.30
N SER A 67 6.61 0.86 13.57
CA SER A 67 6.82 -0.39 12.83
C SER A 67 7.87 -0.23 11.72
N THR A 68 7.92 0.93 11.07
CA THR A 68 8.91 1.22 10.02
C THR A 68 10.31 1.28 10.62
N GLN A 69 10.47 2.00 11.74
CA GLN A 69 11.75 2.09 12.42
C GLN A 69 12.20 0.76 12.99
N LYS A 70 11.29 -0.01 13.60
CA LYS A 70 11.58 -1.29 14.26
C LYS A 70 11.94 -2.39 13.27
N VAL A 71 11.19 -2.55 12.18
CA VAL A 71 11.34 -3.68 11.25
C VAL A 71 12.26 -3.35 10.07
N LEU A 72 12.13 -2.14 9.52
CA LEU A 72 12.85 -1.73 8.32
C LEU A 72 14.13 -0.95 8.64
N GLY A 73 14.25 -0.41 9.86
CA GLY A 73 15.45 0.31 10.33
C GLY A 73 15.58 1.72 9.76
N VAL A 74 14.53 2.24 9.14
CA VAL A 74 14.47 3.58 8.54
C VAL A 74 13.32 4.38 9.14
N SER A 75 13.35 5.70 8.99
CA SER A 75 12.19 6.52 9.35
C SER A 75 11.04 6.33 8.35
N TYR A 76 9.80 6.57 8.78
CA TYR A 76 8.65 6.55 7.87
C TYR A 76 8.76 7.59 6.74
N VAL A 77 9.33 8.75 7.04
CA VAL A 77 9.58 9.80 6.03
C VAL A 77 10.54 9.29 4.95
N GLN A 78 11.64 8.64 5.35
CA GLN A 78 12.61 8.06 4.42
C GLN A 78 11.99 6.92 3.61
N LEU A 79 11.20 6.06 4.25
CA LEU A 79 10.47 4.99 3.54
C LEU A 79 9.57 5.56 2.45
N ASN A 80 8.81 6.62 2.76
CA ASN A 80 7.91 7.27 1.81
C ASN A 80 8.67 7.91 0.64
N GLN A 81 9.78 8.61 0.90
CA GLN A 81 10.60 9.23 -0.14
C GLN A 81 11.24 8.19 -1.07
N ASP A 82 11.75 7.11 -0.49
CA ASP A 82 12.35 6.02 -1.25
C ASP A 82 11.30 5.28 -2.10
N TRP A 83 10.11 5.04 -1.54
CA TRP A 83 8.99 4.44 -2.26
C TRP A 83 8.55 5.33 -3.43
N GLN A 84 8.30 6.62 -3.22
CA GLN A 84 7.92 7.56 -4.29
C GLN A 84 8.97 7.60 -5.41
N SER A 85 10.25 7.62 -5.04
CA SER A 85 11.36 7.57 -6.01
C SER A 85 11.36 6.27 -6.81
N TRP A 86 11.06 5.14 -6.15
CA TRP A 86 10.94 3.84 -6.80
C TRP A 86 9.72 3.76 -7.73
N VAL A 87 8.55 4.27 -7.33
CA VAL A 87 7.34 4.31 -8.17
C VAL A 87 7.61 5.16 -9.41
N GLN A 88 8.24 6.33 -9.25
CA GLN A 88 8.60 7.18 -10.39
C GLN A 88 9.54 6.46 -11.36
N LYS A 89 10.51 5.70 -10.86
CA LYS A 89 11.44 4.93 -11.69
C LYS A 89 10.78 3.74 -12.39
N LYS A 90 9.91 3.00 -11.69
CA LYS A 90 9.30 1.75 -12.19
C LYS A 90 8.11 1.99 -13.10
N TYR A 91 7.28 2.97 -12.76
CA TYR A 91 5.99 3.24 -13.40
C TYR A 91 5.92 4.58 -14.14
N GLY A 92 6.92 5.46 -13.98
CA GLY A 92 6.90 6.80 -14.57
C GLY A 92 5.90 7.76 -13.91
N ARG A 93 5.41 7.43 -12.72
CA ARG A 93 4.43 8.21 -11.94
C ARG A 93 4.86 8.34 -10.48
N GLY A 94 4.48 9.44 -9.83
CA GLY A 94 4.76 9.72 -8.41
C GLY A 94 3.97 10.91 -7.94
#